data_AF-A0A7Z7HR00-F1
#
_entry.id   AF-A0A7Z7HR00-F1
#
_cell.length_a   1.000
_cell.length_b   1.000
_cell.length_c   1.000
_cell.angle_alpha   90.00
_cell.angle_beta   90.00
_cell.angle_gamma   90.00
#
_symmetry.space_group_name_H-M   'P 1'
#
loop_
_entity.id
_entity.type
_entity.pdbx_description
1 polymer ?
#
loop_
_entity_poly.entity_id
_entity_poly.type
_entity_poly.pdbx_seq_one_letter_code
_entity_poly.pdbx_strand_id
1 'polypeptide(L)'
;MIVQSTSASFFAAQIARSSSPRQSPTASPANIAETVRISQVAREALVSSTASSSSAANSDKSVEARLAAIKAKDGPSRTQEEQDYVRANDKRLAEIIAQGKSTEKLTADELDYLQKAAGFVNTFANLSPAEKALYDKAVASGNTEAAAGISQIAFVRMMGHTAGGANGTTYDPLNTEITAANIEKYFSHSIVDPTGKAQSQFQALIQFLQDNPVA
;
A
#
# COMPACT_ATOMS: atom_id res chain seq x y z
N MET A 1 58.01 48.99 26.18
CA MET A 1 57.93 48.26 27.47
C MET A 1 56.82 47.21 27.34
N ILE A 2 56.97 45.94 27.74
CA ILE A 2 57.42 45.34 29.03
C ILE A 2 56.25 45.41 30.06
N VAL A 3 55.75 44.32 30.66
CA VAL A 3 56.10 42.87 30.54
C VAL A 3 55.03 41.95 31.19
N GLN A 4 55.07 40.64 30.93
CA GLN A 4 54.43 39.61 31.78
C GLN A 4 53.69 38.50 31.01
N SER A 5 53.30 37.47 31.79
CA SER A 5 52.74 36.15 31.47
C SER A 5 53.17 35.19 32.59
N THR A 6 52.20 34.53 33.23
CA THR A 6 52.31 33.26 33.96
C THR A 6 51.04 32.47 33.61
N SER A 7 51.04 31.23 33.09
CA SER A 7 51.78 29.99 33.44
C SER A 7 51.29 29.37 34.76
N ALA A 8 50.98 28.07 34.88
CA ALA A 8 50.77 26.98 33.90
C ALA A 8 49.90 25.88 34.60
N SER A 9 49.40 24.82 33.93
CA SER A 9 50.12 23.54 33.78
C SER A 9 49.28 22.50 33.02
N PHE A 10 49.92 21.52 32.38
CA PHE A 10 49.29 20.39 31.71
C PHE A 10 49.47 19.10 32.51
N PHE A 11 48.47 18.21 32.54
CA PHE A 11 48.62 16.85 33.06
C PHE A 11 49.01 15.87 31.95
N ALA A 12 50.13 15.17 32.13
CA ALA A 12 50.58 14.10 31.25
C ALA A 12 50.31 12.73 31.90
N ALA A 13 49.71 11.80 31.15
CA ALA A 13 49.61 10.39 31.55
C ALA A 13 50.74 9.60 30.89
N GLN A 14 51.58 8.96 31.70
CA GLN A 14 52.83 8.35 31.26
C GLN A 14 52.62 6.91 30.74
N ILE A 15 53.04 6.62 29.50
CA ILE A 15 53.04 5.25 28.95
C ILE A 15 54.23 4.49 29.53
N ALA A 16 54.00 3.70 30.58
CA ALA A 16 54.97 2.79 31.14
C ALA A 16 55.10 1.53 30.26
N ARG A 17 56.29 1.28 29.71
CA ARG A 17 56.63 0.01 29.02
C ARG A 17 57.07 -1.03 30.05
N SER A 18 56.35 -2.13 30.16
CA SER A 18 56.80 -3.34 30.85
C SER A 18 57.43 -4.33 29.87
N SER A 19 58.49 -5.03 30.31
CA SER A 19 59.35 -5.86 29.45
C SER A 19 58.87 -7.31 29.36
N SER A 20 58.72 -7.84 28.14
CA SER A 20 58.37 -9.25 27.90
C SER A 20 59.55 -10.20 28.21
N PRO A 21 59.40 -11.17 29.13
CA PRO A 21 60.31 -12.32 29.21
C PRO A 21 60.00 -13.30 28.06
N ARG A 22 61.05 -13.84 27.42
CA ARG A 22 60.93 -14.74 26.27
C ARG A 22 61.09 -16.20 26.72
N GLN A 23 59.99 -16.89 26.98
CA GLN A 23 60.00 -18.34 27.23
C GLN A 23 58.86 -19.06 26.50
N SER A 24 59.23 -19.88 25.53
CA SER A 24 58.54 -21.15 25.25
C SER A 24 59.26 -22.25 26.04
N PRO A 25 58.54 -23.32 26.47
CA PRO A 25 58.72 -24.58 25.75
C PRO A 25 57.46 -25.47 25.67
N THR A 26 57.58 -26.54 24.87
CA THR A 26 56.82 -27.80 24.95
C THR A 26 55.29 -27.76 24.82
N ALA A 27 54.80 -28.20 23.67
CA ALA A 27 53.41 -28.64 23.50
C ALA A 27 53.18 -30.04 24.10
N SER A 28 51.95 -30.33 24.50
CA SER A 28 51.46 -31.69 24.79
C SER A 28 50.02 -31.82 24.29
N PRO A 29 49.67 -32.85 23.51
CA PRO A 29 48.33 -32.97 22.92
C PRO A 29 47.33 -33.63 23.89
N ALA A 30 46.14 -33.04 24.06
CA ALA A 30 45.07 -33.63 24.85
C ALA A 30 43.66 -33.23 24.34
N ASN A 31 42.89 -34.26 23.94
CA ASN A 31 41.43 -34.30 23.72
C ASN A 31 40.67 -33.05 23.24
N ILE A 32 40.20 -33.11 21.98
CA ILE A 32 39.08 -32.29 21.50
C ILE A 32 37.78 -32.86 22.10
N ALA A 33 37.39 -32.33 23.27
CA ALA A 33 36.11 -32.62 23.94
C ALA A 33 35.51 -31.33 24.52
N GLU A 34 35.55 -30.24 23.73
CA GLU A 34 35.14 -28.90 24.16
C GLU A 34 33.62 -28.82 24.38
N THR A 35 33.21 -29.15 25.60
CA THR A 35 31.81 -29.11 26.03
C THR A 35 31.37 -27.66 26.23
N VAL A 36 30.73 -27.08 25.21
CA VAL A 36 30.25 -25.70 25.21
C VAL A 36 29.21 -25.48 26.34
N ARG A 37 29.68 -25.01 27.50
CA ARG A 37 28.83 -24.57 28.62
C ARG A 37 28.19 -23.22 28.31
N ILE A 38 27.16 -23.24 27.46
CA ILE A 38 26.24 -22.10 27.28
C ILE A 38 25.70 -21.71 28.66
N SER A 39 25.92 -20.47 29.08
CA SER A 39 25.44 -19.97 30.37
C SER A 39 23.92 -20.01 30.45
N GLN A 40 23.37 -20.27 31.64
CA GLN A 40 21.93 -20.40 31.81
C GLN A 40 21.19 -19.10 31.43
N VAL A 41 21.76 -17.94 31.77
CA VAL A 41 21.28 -16.62 31.36
C VAL A 41 21.20 -16.47 29.83
N ALA A 42 22.15 -17.02 29.07
CA ALA A 42 22.10 -16.98 27.60
C ALA A 42 21.01 -17.89 27.03
N ARG A 43 20.70 -19.02 27.69
CA ARG A 43 19.56 -19.87 27.34
C ARG A 43 18.23 -19.18 27.67
N GLU A 44 18.12 -18.55 28.83
CA GLU A 44 16.94 -17.80 29.27
C GLU A 44 16.69 -16.57 28.38
N ALA A 45 17.75 -15.86 27.95
CA ALA A 45 17.65 -14.78 26.97
C ALA A 45 17.19 -15.29 25.59
N LEU A 46 17.70 -16.44 25.12
CA LEU A 46 17.26 -17.04 23.85
C LEU A 46 15.79 -17.50 23.93
N VAL A 47 15.39 -18.16 25.02
CA VAL A 47 14.00 -18.57 25.29
C VAL A 47 13.09 -17.34 25.41
N SER A 48 13.52 -16.27 26.06
CA SER A 48 12.78 -15.02 26.14
C SER A 48 12.62 -14.38 24.75
N SER A 49 13.69 -14.32 23.94
CA SER A 49 13.61 -13.78 22.56
C SER A 49 12.72 -14.61 21.63
N THR A 50 12.69 -15.94 21.79
CA THR A 50 11.80 -16.84 21.02
C THR A 50 10.37 -16.83 21.55
N ALA A 51 10.15 -16.61 22.86
CA ALA A 51 8.83 -16.35 23.43
C ALA A 51 8.28 -14.99 22.98
N SER A 52 9.10 -13.93 22.94
CA SER A 52 8.70 -12.61 22.45
C SER A 52 8.40 -12.61 20.95
N SER A 53 9.22 -13.28 20.12
CA SER A 53 8.97 -13.35 18.68
C SER A 53 7.82 -14.30 18.32
N SER A 54 7.62 -15.41 19.05
CA SER A 54 6.45 -16.27 18.84
C SER A 54 5.15 -15.66 19.36
N SER A 55 5.16 -14.94 20.49
CA SER A 55 3.97 -14.18 20.94
C SER A 55 3.63 -13.04 19.99
N ALA A 56 4.61 -12.27 19.51
CA ALA A 56 4.41 -11.24 18.47
C ALA A 56 3.82 -11.84 17.17
N ALA A 57 4.43 -12.90 16.64
CA ALA A 57 3.95 -13.57 15.42
C ALA A 57 2.56 -14.23 15.59
N ASN A 58 2.21 -14.66 16.80
CA ASN A 58 0.86 -15.14 17.11
C ASN A 58 -0.14 -13.98 17.22
N SER A 59 0.25 -12.82 17.77
CA SER A 59 -0.60 -11.63 17.75
C SER A 59 -0.84 -11.13 16.32
N ASP A 60 0.19 -11.00 15.48
CA ASP A 60 0.04 -10.61 14.07
C ASP A 60 -0.93 -11.54 13.33
N LYS A 61 -0.76 -12.87 13.44
CA LYS A 61 -1.69 -13.85 12.84
C LYS A 61 -3.12 -13.73 13.36
N SER A 62 -3.31 -13.42 14.65
CA SER A 62 -4.65 -13.21 15.22
C SER A 62 -5.31 -11.91 14.74
N VAL A 63 -4.51 -10.87 14.49
CA VAL A 63 -4.96 -9.61 13.89
C VAL A 63 -5.34 -9.84 12.43
N GLU A 64 -4.50 -10.52 11.65
CA GLU A 64 -4.79 -10.88 10.26
C GLU A 64 -6.06 -11.74 10.13
N ALA A 65 -6.22 -12.77 10.97
CA ALA A 65 -7.41 -13.61 10.99
C ALA A 65 -8.68 -12.81 11.35
N ARG A 66 -8.59 -11.89 12.32
CA ARG A 66 -9.72 -11.03 12.71
C ARG A 66 -10.05 -9.99 11.62
N LEU A 67 -9.05 -9.40 10.99
CA LEU A 67 -9.21 -8.53 9.82
C LEU A 67 -9.89 -9.27 8.67
N ALA A 68 -9.47 -10.50 8.36
CA ALA A 68 -10.08 -11.32 7.32
C ALA A 68 -11.55 -11.64 7.65
N ALA A 69 -11.86 -12.03 8.90
CA ALA A 69 -13.22 -12.33 9.34
C ALA A 69 -14.16 -11.10 9.27
N ILE A 70 -13.66 -9.89 9.58
CA ILE A 70 -14.43 -8.65 9.45
C ILE A 70 -14.60 -8.28 7.96
N LYS A 71 -13.52 -8.35 7.17
CA LYS A 71 -13.54 -7.98 5.74
C LYS A 71 -14.34 -8.95 4.87
N ALA A 72 -14.63 -10.16 5.37
CA ALA A 72 -15.56 -11.11 4.76
C ALA A 72 -17.05 -10.76 4.95
N LYS A 73 -17.41 -9.83 5.84
CA LYS A 73 -18.77 -9.29 5.95
C LYS A 73 -18.99 -8.17 4.94
N ASP A 74 -20.22 -8.03 4.45
CA ASP A 74 -20.67 -6.81 3.74
C ASP A 74 -20.60 -5.58 4.66
N GLY A 75 -20.33 -4.39 4.10
CA GLY A 75 -20.19 -3.14 4.85
C GLY A 75 -21.34 -2.85 5.84
N PRO A 76 -22.63 -2.94 5.43
CA PRO A 76 -23.77 -2.73 6.32
C PRO A 76 -23.88 -3.71 7.50
N SER A 77 -23.17 -4.85 7.41
CA SER A 77 -23.15 -5.91 8.43
C SER A 77 -21.95 -5.83 9.39
N ARG A 78 -21.09 -4.81 9.24
CA ARG A 78 -19.92 -4.55 10.11
C ARG A 78 -20.29 -3.53 11.19
N THR A 79 -20.04 -3.85 12.46
CA THR A 79 -20.28 -2.89 13.56
C THR A 79 -19.27 -1.74 13.53
N GLN A 80 -19.54 -0.66 14.26
CA GLN A 80 -18.63 0.50 14.32
C GLN A 80 -17.25 0.08 14.84
N GLU A 81 -17.20 -0.77 15.87
CA GLU A 81 -15.96 -1.30 16.45
C GLU A 81 -15.20 -2.18 15.46
N GLU A 82 -15.88 -2.89 14.57
CA GLU A 82 -15.26 -3.68 13.51
C GLU A 82 -14.67 -2.80 12.39
N GLN A 83 -15.37 -1.72 12.01
CA GLN A 83 -14.86 -0.74 11.05
C GLN A 83 -13.64 0.02 11.59
N ASP A 84 -13.69 0.43 12.86
CA ASP A 84 -12.56 1.10 13.53
C ASP A 84 -11.40 0.13 13.78
N TYR A 85 -11.68 -1.15 14.05
CA TYR A 85 -10.64 -2.19 14.12
C TYR A 85 -9.94 -2.38 12.77
N VAL A 86 -10.67 -2.40 11.65
CA VAL A 86 -10.06 -2.40 10.31
C VAL A 86 -9.21 -1.16 10.09
N ARG A 87 -9.73 0.05 10.39
CA ARG A 87 -8.96 1.29 10.22
C ARG A 87 -7.69 1.36 11.06
N ALA A 88 -7.68 0.74 12.25
CA ALA A 88 -6.54 0.76 13.16
C ALA A 88 -5.48 -0.34 12.90
N ASN A 89 -5.84 -1.45 12.25
CA ASN A 89 -4.96 -2.62 12.11
C ASN A 89 -4.58 -2.95 10.65
N ASP A 90 -5.32 -2.46 9.66
CA ASP A 90 -5.05 -2.72 8.25
C ASP A 90 -3.94 -1.81 7.72
N LYS A 91 -2.71 -2.35 7.65
CA LYS A 91 -1.50 -1.63 7.23
C LYS A 91 -1.63 -1.02 5.83
N ARG A 92 -2.20 -1.74 4.85
CA ARG A 92 -2.38 -1.24 3.47
C ARG A 92 -3.47 -0.16 3.39
N LEU A 93 -4.53 -0.26 4.18
CA LEU A 93 -5.51 0.83 4.30
C LEU A 93 -4.87 2.09 4.92
N ALA A 94 -4.07 1.92 5.98
CA ALA A 94 -3.36 3.03 6.62
C ALA A 94 -2.35 3.69 5.67
N GLU A 95 -1.60 2.91 4.89
CA GLU A 95 -0.72 3.40 3.81
C GLU A 95 -1.50 4.23 2.79
N ILE A 96 -2.62 3.73 2.25
CA ILE A 96 -3.46 4.44 1.27
C ILE A 96 -3.99 5.76 1.84
N ILE A 97 -4.50 5.75 3.08
CA ILE A 97 -5.00 6.96 3.76
C ILE A 97 -3.85 7.97 4.01
N ALA A 98 -2.67 7.49 4.40
CA ALA A 98 -1.51 8.33 4.69
C ALA A 98 -0.95 9.06 3.46
N GLN A 99 -1.27 8.62 2.23
CA GLN A 99 -0.91 9.35 1.01
C GLN A 99 -1.68 10.69 0.87
N GLY A 100 -2.78 10.89 1.59
CA GLY A 100 -3.55 12.16 1.57
C GLY A 100 -4.19 12.53 0.22
N LYS A 101 -4.16 11.62 -0.77
CA LYS A 101 -4.80 11.78 -2.07
C LYS A 101 -6.32 11.91 -1.93
N SER A 102 -6.96 12.72 -2.79
CA SER A 102 -8.39 12.59 -3.06
C SER A 102 -8.68 11.25 -3.75
N THR A 103 -9.89 10.73 -3.63
CA THR A 103 -10.31 9.47 -4.28
C THR A 103 -10.09 9.49 -5.79
N GLU A 104 -10.29 10.64 -6.44
CA GLU A 104 -10.03 10.87 -7.87
C GLU A 104 -8.55 10.80 -8.29
N LYS A 105 -7.63 10.60 -7.33
CA LYS A 105 -6.17 10.51 -7.55
C LYS A 105 -5.54 9.22 -7.02
N LEU A 106 -6.36 8.30 -6.51
CA LEU A 106 -5.95 6.94 -6.16
C LEU A 106 -5.90 6.08 -7.43
N THR A 107 -5.07 5.04 -7.46
CA THR A 107 -5.09 4.03 -8.54
C THR A 107 -6.32 3.12 -8.45
N ALA A 108 -6.59 2.35 -9.50
CA ALA A 108 -7.68 1.38 -9.54
C ALA A 108 -7.60 0.34 -8.41
N ASP A 109 -6.38 -0.11 -8.08
CA ASP A 109 -6.12 -1.07 -7.00
C ASP A 109 -6.05 -0.42 -5.60
N GLU A 110 -5.79 0.89 -5.51
CA GLU A 110 -5.95 1.65 -4.26
C GLU A 110 -7.44 1.86 -3.95
N LEU A 111 -8.25 2.18 -4.96
CA LEU A 111 -9.71 2.35 -4.84
C LEU A 111 -10.44 1.03 -4.54
N ASP A 112 -10.11 -0.06 -5.25
CA ASP A 112 -10.65 -1.40 -4.94
C ASP A 112 -10.39 -1.78 -3.47
N TYR A 113 -9.17 -1.52 -2.99
CA TYR A 113 -8.81 -1.83 -1.61
C TYR A 113 -9.59 -0.98 -0.61
N LEU A 114 -9.70 0.34 -0.85
CA LEU A 114 -10.44 1.26 0.01
C LEU A 114 -11.94 0.93 0.05
N GLN A 115 -12.54 0.61 -1.11
CA GLN A 115 -13.94 0.19 -1.21
C GLN A 115 -14.18 -1.12 -0.43
N LYS A 116 -13.38 -2.17 -0.66
CA LYS A 116 -13.48 -3.45 0.07
C LYS A 116 -13.22 -3.32 1.57
N ALA A 117 -12.28 -2.46 1.97
CA ALA A 117 -11.95 -2.22 3.37
C ALA A 117 -13.06 -1.46 4.11
N ALA A 118 -13.78 -0.55 3.43
CA ALA A 118 -15.03 0.02 3.92
C ALA A 118 -16.22 -0.97 3.83
N GLY A 119 -16.15 -1.96 2.95
CA GLY A 119 -17.19 -2.99 2.75
C GLY A 119 -18.20 -2.65 1.66
N PHE A 120 -17.85 -1.74 0.76
CA PHE A 120 -18.60 -1.47 -0.46
C PHE A 120 -18.19 -2.44 -1.59
N VAL A 121 -19.08 -2.58 -2.58
CA VAL A 121 -18.79 -3.29 -3.83
C VAL A 121 -17.70 -2.55 -4.60
N ASN A 122 -16.74 -3.28 -5.18
CA ASN A 122 -15.71 -2.69 -6.05
C ASN A 122 -16.35 -2.20 -7.36
N THR A 123 -16.38 -0.89 -7.57
CA THR A 123 -16.91 -0.26 -8.81
C THR A 123 -16.09 -0.68 -10.04
N PHE A 124 -14.78 -0.87 -9.88
CA PHE A 124 -13.86 -1.30 -10.93
C PHE A 124 -13.72 -2.84 -11.04
N ALA A 125 -14.64 -3.61 -10.43
CA ALA A 125 -14.66 -5.06 -10.61
C ALA A 125 -14.90 -5.45 -12.08
N ASN A 126 -15.71 -4.65 -12.77
CA ASN A 126 -16.12 -4.85 -14.16
C ASN A 126 -15.22 -4.10 -15.17
N LEU A 127 -14.02 -3.69 -14.77
CA LEU A 127 -12.99 -3.18 -15.68
C LEU A 127 -11.95 -4.27 -15.94
N SER A 128 -11.62 -4.47 -17.22
CA SER A 128 -10.50 -5.34 -17.63
C SER A 128 -9.15 -4.79 -17.14
N PRO A 129 -8.07 -5.61 -17.09
CA PRO A 129 -6.74 -5.14 -16.70
C PRO A 129 -6.23 -3.97 -17.57
N ALA A 130 -6.57 -3.95 -18.86
CA ALA A 130 -6.22 -2.85 -19.77
C ALA A 130 -6.95 -1.55 -19.43
N GLU A 131 -8.24 -1.62 -19.10
CA GLU A 131 -9.05 -0.45 -18.70
C GLU A 131 -8.66 0.09 -17.32
N LYS A 132 -8.19 -0.77 -16.41
CA LYS A 132 -7.56 -0.35 -15.16
C LYS A 132 -6.22 0.35 -15.40
N ALA A 133 -5.37 -0.19 -16.27
CA ALA A 133 -4.13 0.46 -16.65
C ALA A 133 -4.37 1.81 -17.37
N LEU A 134 -5.44 1.93 -18.15
CA LEU A 134 -5.88 3.21 -18.74
C LEU A 134 -6.30 4.22 -17.67
N TYR A 135 -7.07 3.79 -16.66
CA TYR A 135 -7.43 4.61 -15.50
C TYR A 135 -6.19 5.09 -14.73
N ASP A 136 -5.27 4.19 -14.40
CA ASP A 136 -4.03 4.50 -13.70
C ASP A 136 -3.15 5.45 -14.51
N LYS A 137 -3.15 5.35 -15.84
CA LYS A 137 -2.47 6.29 -16.75
C LYS A 137 -3.13 7.68 -16.76
N ALA A 138 -4.46 7.75 -16.69
CA ALA A 138 -5.19 9.02 -16.57
C ALA A 138 -4.90 9.71 -15.22
N VAL A 139 -4.89 8.93 -14.12
CA VAL A 139 -4.51 9.41 -12.79
C VAL A 139 -3.04 9.88 -12.75
N ALA A 140 -2.10 9.08 -13.28
CA ALA A 140 -0.67 9.40 -13.28
C ALA A 140 -0.30 10.60 -14.17
N SER A 141 -1.06 10.84 -15.25
CA SER A 141 -0.92 12.06 -16.07
C SER A 141 -1.66 13.28 -15.50
N GLY A 142 -2.37 13.13 -14.38
CA GLY A 142 -3.14 14.20 -13.76
C GLY A 142 -4.46 14.54 -14.47
N ASN A 143 -4.86 13.77 -15.48
CA ASN A 143 -6.13 13.93 -16.19
C ASN A 143 -7.28 13.33 -15.37
N THR A 144 -7.65 14.02 -14.29
CA THR A 144 -8.74 13.63 -13.38
C THR A 144 -10.10 13.58 -14.07
N GLU A 145 -10.29 14.32 -15.16
CA GLU A 145 -11.55 14.30 -15.91
C GLU A 145 -11.71 13.02 -16.74
N ALA A 146 -10.65 12.57 -17.45
CA ALA A 146 -10.65 11.28 -18.13
C ALA A 146 -10.74 10.10 -17.14
N ALA A 147 -10.01 10.18 -16.01
CA ALA A 147 -10.10 9.20 -14.94
C ALA A 147 -11.54 9.10 -14.38
N ALA A 148 -12.19 10.23 -14.12
CA ALA A 148 -13.58 10.26 -13.71
C ALA A 148 -14.54 9.75 -14.80
N GLY A 149 -14.27 10.01 -16.08
CA GLY A 149 -15.02 9.42 -17.21
C GLY A 149 -14.98 7.88 -17.19
N ILE A 150 -13.81 7.28 -16.96
CA ILE A 150 -13.68 5.81 -16.80
C ILE A 150 -14.44 5.34 -15.55
N SER A 151 -14.41 6.10 -14.45
CA SER A 151 -15.20 5.80 -13.25
C SER A 151 -16.71 5.81 -13.52
N GLN A 152 -17.20 6.71 -14.38
CA GLN A 152 -18.60 6.72 -14.80
C GLN A 152 -18.96 5.48 -15.64
N ILE A 153 -18.08 5.03 -16.53
CA ILE A 153 -18.27 3.78 -17.28
C ILE A 153 -18.32 2.57 -16.33
N ALA A 154 -17.41 2.52 -15.36
CA ALA A 154 -17.39 1.45 -14.36
C ALA A 154 -18.67 1.42 -13.51
N PHE A 155 -19.21 2.60 -13.17
CA PHE A 155 -20.52 2.71 -12.52
C PHE A 155 -21.68 2.21 -13.41
N VAL A 156 -21.72 2.57 -14.70
CA VAL A 156 -22.72 2.05 -15.65
C VAL A 156 -22.64 0.52 -15.76
N ARG A 157 -21.42 -0.03 -15.85
CA ARG A 157 -21.18 -1.49 -15.81
C ARG A 157 -21.64 -2.14 -14.51
N MET A 158 -21.59 -1.45 -13.38
CA MET A 158 -22.06 -1.96 -12.09
C MET A 158 -23.60 -2.11 -12.04
N MET A 159 -24.33 -1.39 -12.90
CA MET A 159 -25.81 -1.48 -12.99
C MET A 159 -26.31 -2.70 -13.79
N GLY A 160 -25.42 -3.45 -14.45
CA GLY A 160 -25.72 -4.73 -15.11
C GLY A 160 -25.64 -4.71 -16.65
N HIS A 161 -26.24 -5.73 -17.28
CA HIS A 161 -26.12 -6.03 -18.72
C HIS A 161 -26.96 -5.17 -19.67
N THR A 162 -27.65 -4.13 -19.18
CA THR A 162 -28.53 -3.29 -20.02
C THR A 162 -28.39 -1.83 -19.63
N ALA A 163 -27.84 -1.01 -20.52
CA ALA A 163 -27.76 0.44 -20.38
C ALA A 163 -28.36 1.15 -21.61
N GLY A 164 -28.77 2.41 -21.43
CA GLY A 164 -29.33 3.26 -22.50
C GLY A 164 -28.22 3.89 -23.35
N GLY A 165 -28.33 3.76 -24.67
CA GLY A 165 -27.44 4.38 -25.66
C GLY A 165 -28.12 5.47 -26.48
N ALA A 166 -27.44 5.95 -27.52
CA ALA A 166 -27.98 6.96 -28.44
C ALA A 166 -29.36 6.57 -29.00
N ASN A 167 -30.21 7.58 -29.26
CA ASN A 167 -31.51 7.43 -29.91
C ASN A 167 -32.48 6.43 -29.26
N GLY A 168 -32.35 6.19 -27.94
CA GLY A 168 -33.20 5.24 -27.20
C GLY A 168 -32.86 3.77 -27.46
N THR A 169 -31.70 3.49 -28.05
CA THR A 169 -31.17 2.11 -28.13
C THR A 169 -30.75 1.61 -26.76
N THR A 170 -30.62 0.29 -26.61
CA THR A 170 -29.95 -0.35 -25.47
C THR A 170 -28.70 -1.10 -25.92
N TYR A 171 -27.75 -1.27 -25.01
CA TYR A 171 -26.51 -2.02 -25.21
C TYR A 171 -26.10 -2.70 -23.90
N ASP A 172 -25.20 -3.68 -23.99
CA ASP A 172 -24.58 -4.31 -22.82
C ASP A 172 -23.27 -3.57 -22.48
N PRO A 173 -23.21 -2.79 -21.36
CA PRO A 173 -22.02 -2.05 -21.01
C PRO A 173 -20.87 -2.96 -20.55
N LEU A 174 -21.15 -4.17 -20.07
CA LEU A 174 -20.14 -5.13 -19.60
C LEU A 174 -19.35 -5.73 -20.77
N ASN A 175 -20.01 -5.93 -21.91
CA ASN A 175 -19.42 -6.44 -23.14
C ASN A 175 -19.01 -5.34 -24.15
N THR A 176 -19.11 -4.06 -23.77
CA THR A 176 -18.76 -2.92 -24.64
C THR A 176 -17.45 -2.28 -24.18
N GLU A 177 -16.43 -2.30 -25.05
CA GLU A 177 -15.09 -1.77 -24.77
C GLU A 177 -15.07 -0.24 -24.58
N ILE A 178 -14.16 0.25 -23.73
CA ILE A 178 -13.90 1.69 -23.57
C ILE A 178 -13.10 2.21 -24.78
N THR A 179 -13.81 2.66 -25.81
CA THR A 179 -13.27 3.32 -27.00
C THR A 179 -14.01 4.63 -27.26
N ALA A 180 -13.37 5.59 -27.94
CA ALA A 180 -14.00 6.89 -28.23
C ALA A 180 -15.38 6.77 -28.89
N ALA A 181 -15.49 5.93 -29.93
CA ALA A 181 -16.76 5.68 -30.63
C ALA A 181 -17.83 5.03 -29.75
N ASN A 182 -17.46 4.13 -28.82
CA ASN A 182 -18.40 3.54 -27.87
C ASN A 182 -18.83 4.53 -26.78
N ILE A 183 -17.96 5.46 -26.39
CA ILE A 183 -18.29 6.53 -25.43
C ILE A 183 -19.31 7.50 -26.04
N GLU A 184 -19.05 7.97 -27.27
CA GLU A 184 -19.96 8.84 -28.01
C GLU A 184 -21.31 8.17 -28.26
N LYS A 185 -21.32 6.90 -28.72
CA LYS A 185 -22.55 6.21 -29.13
C LYS A 185 -23.36 5.65 -27.95
N TYR A 186 -22.71 5.27 -26.86
CA TYR A 186 -23.34 4.49 -25.78
C TYR A 186 -23.13 5.10 -24.39
N PHE A 187 -21.91 5.13 -23.86
CA PHE A 187 -21.70 5.46 -22.44
C PHE A 187 -22.13 6.88 -22.05
N SER A 188 -21.88 7.87 -22.92
CA SER A 188 -22.31 9.26 -22.69
C SER A 188 -23.84 9.46 -22.69
N HIS A 189 -24.59 8.52 -23.27
CA HIS A 189 -26.05 8.51 -23.26
C HIS A 189 -26.65 7.73 -22.09
N SER A 190 -25.84 6.96 -21.36
CA SER A 190 -26.29 6.16 -20.19
C SER A 190 -26.47 6.99 -18.91
N ILE A 191 -26.03 8.25 -18.90
CA ILE A 191 -26.01 9.10 -17.72
C ILE A 191 -26.69 10.44 -18.05
N VAL A 192 -27.80 10.71 -17.37
CA VAL A 192 -28.55 11.96 -17.50
C VAL A 192 -28.08 12.94 -16.42
N ASP A 193 -27.04 13.72 -16.75
CA ASP A 193 -26.50 14.78 -15.89
C ASP A 193 -26.85 16.17 -16.44
N PRO A 194 -27.79 16.92 -15.82
CA PRO A 194 -28.17 18.25 -16.26
C PRO A 194 -27.10 19.32 -16.00
N THR A 195 -26.01 19.00 -15.28
CA THR A 195 -24.87 19.91 -15.08
C THR A 195 -23.83 19.85 -16.20
N GLY A 196 -23.89 18.82 -17.05
CA GLY A 196 -22.93 18.58 -18.13
C GLY A 196 -21.56 18.06 -17.68
N LYS A 197 -21.32 17.85 -16.38
CA LYS A 197 -20.05 17.33 -15.84
C LYS A 197 -19.75 15.92 -16.35
N ALA A 198 -20.75 15.06 -16.49
CA ALA A 198 -20.59 13.76 -17.14
C ALA A 198 -20.12 13.91 -18.59
N GLN A 199 -20.73 14.83 -19.34
CA GLN A 199 -20.39 15.05 -20.75
C GLN A 199 -18.96 15.58 -20.93
N SER A 200 -18.50 16.51 -20.08
CA SER A 200 -17.11 17.00 -20.13
C SER A 200 -16.10 15.90 -19.74
N GLN A 201 -16.42 15.06 -18.75
CA GLN A 201 -15.57 13.92 -18.37
C GLN A 201 -15.49 12.84 -19.46
N PHE A 202 -16.59 12.59 -20.19
CA PHE A 202 -16.55 11.73 -21.38
C PHE A 202 -15.75 12.34 -22.53
N GLN A 203 -15.84 13.66 -22.78
CA GLN A 203 -15.02 14.35 -23.78
C GLN A 203 -13.52 14.31 -23.43
N ALA A 204 -13.17 14.54 -22.16
CA ALA A 204 -11.80 14.42 -21.68
C ALA A 204 -11.25 12.99 -21.84
N LEU A 205 -12.08 11.97 -21.62
CA LEU A 205 -11.72 10.56 -21.88
C LEU A 205 -11.57 10.26 -23.38
N ILE A 206 -12.44 10.78 -24.24
CA ILE A 206 -12.34 10.64 -25.70
C ILE A 206 -11.02 11.23 -26.20
N GLN A 207 -10.66 12.45 -25.76
CA GLN A 207 -9.38 13.07 -26.10
C GLN A 207 -8.21 12.25 -25.56
N PHE A 208 -8.27 11.82 -24.29
CA PHE A 208 -7.22 11.01 -23.68
C PHE A 208 -6.98 9.68 -24.43
N LEU A 209 -8.03 9.04 -24.95
CA LEU A 209 -7.93 7.84 -25.79
C LEU A 209 -7.33 8.11 -27.18
N GLN A 210 -7.57 9.28 -27.75
CA GLN A 210 -6.94 9.70 -29.02
C GLN A 210 -5.45 10.00 -28.84
N ASP A 211 -5.08 10.64 -27.73
CA ASP A 211 -3.69 10.93 -27.35
C ASP A 211 -2.93 9.67 -26.89
N ASN A 212 -3.66 8.62 -26.48
CA ASN A 212 -3.14 7.37 -25.93
C ASN A 212 -3.82 6.16 -26.60
N PRO A 213 -3.63 5.95 -27.91
CA PRO A 213 -4.25 4.83 -28.62
C PRO A 213 -3.87 3.50 -27.98
N VAL A 214 -4.88 2.66 -27.75
CA VAL A 214 -4.68 1.27 -27.34
C VAL A 214 -4.13 0.50 -28.54
N ALA A 215 -3.03 -0.24 -28.33
CA ALA A 215 -2.26 -0.93 -29.36
C ALA A 215 -2.55 -2.44 -29.39
#